data_AF-A0A6M8HY69-F1
#
_entry.id   AF-A0A6M8HY69-F1
#
_cell.length_a   1.000
_cell.length_b   1.000
_cell.length_c   1.000
_cell.angle_alpha   90.00
_cell.angle_beta   90.00
_cell.angle_gamma   90.00
#
_symmetry.space_group_name_H-M   'P 1'
#
loop_
_entity.id
_entity.type
_entity.pdbx_description
1 polymer ?
#
loop_
_entity_poly.entity_id
_entity_poly.type
_entity_poly.pdbx_seq_one_letter_code
_entity_poly.pdbx_strand_id
1 'polypeptide(L)'
;MPDLAMTSVLDWLKAAEPDKPALAASLVSVVEAAPGVEEALVRLGHSLDQAVAKTSEVLPALLTSDPGRQELRTIMGQIGLPRCLRIIHWILQDGPQDRDAVLAAVLEADLAGAGQFLQASLCAVARPSLLERLYAPERLALLLGACQPAVRAQEAA
;
A
#
# COMPACT_ATOMS: atom_id res chain seq x y z
N MET A 1 -2.09 -13.99 -5.27
CA MET A 1 -1.37 -12.95 -5.99
C MET A 1 -2.19 -12.62 -7.21
N PRO A 2 -3.10 -11.68 -7.04
CA PRO A 2 -3.94 -11.27 -8.14
C PRO A 2 -3.11 -10.71 -9.29
N ASP A 3 -3.62 -10.93 -10.50
CA ASP A 3 -3.00 -10.54 -11.76
C ASP A 3 -2.50 -9.07 -11.74
N LEU A 4 -1.24 -8.89 -12.13
CA LEU A 4 -0.57 -7.59 -12.20
C LEU A 4 -0.72 -6.93 -13.58
N ALA A 5 -1.50 -7.48 -14.51
CA ALA A 5 -1.93 -6.77 -15.71
C ALA A 5 -2.60 -5.45 -15.33
N MET A 6 -2.28 -4.35 -16.05
CA MET A 6 -2.74 -3.03 -15.62
C MET A 6 -4.27 -2.92 -15.61
N THR A 7 -4.93 -3.54 -16.58
CA THR A 7 -6.40 -3.61 -16.65
C THR A 7 -7.00 -4.27 -15.41
N SER A 8 -6.49 -5.45 -15.01
CA SER A 8 -6.92 -6.17 -13.80
C SER A 8 -6.70 -5.36 -12.53
N VAL A 9 -5.55 -4.69 -12.43
CA VAL A 9 -5.19 -3.84 -11.29
C VAL A 9 -6.12 -2.63 -11.20
N LEU A 10 -6.41 -1.97 -12.31
CA LEU A 10 -7.31 -0.81 -12.34
C LEU A 10 -8.75 -1.20 -12.01
N ASP A 11 -9.22 -2.35 -12.49
CA ASP A 11 -10.57 -2.84 -12.19
C ASP A 11 -10.69 -3.24 -10.72
N TRP A 12 -9.68 -3.90 -10.16
CA TRP A 12 -9.60 -4.12 -8.72
C TRP A 12 -9.60 -2.82 -7.93
N LEU A 13 -8.81 -1.83 -8.33
CA LEU A 13 -8.69 -0.56 -7.60
C LEU A 13 -10.01 0.22 -7.61
N LYS A 14 -10.72 0.25 -8.74
CA LYS A 14 -12.05 0.86 -8.82
C LYS A 14 -13.07 0.17 -7.90
N ALA A 15 -12.98 -1.15 -7.77
CA ALA A 15 -13.86 -1.91 -6.89
C ALA A 15 -13.51 -1.72 -5.40
N ALA A 16 -12.21 -1.66 -5.07
CA ALA A 16 -11.73 -1.53 -3.70
C ALA A 16 -11.86 -0.10 -3.15
N GLU A 17 -11.69 0.91 -4.01
CA GLU A 17 -11.62 2.33 -3.65
C GLU A 17 -12.45 3.18 -4.63
N PRO A 18 -13.78 3.00 -4.70
CA PRO A 18 -14.64 3.66 -5.69
C PRO A 18 -14.61 5.19 -5.58
N ASP A 19 -14.38 5.71 -4.38
CA ASP A 19 -14.36 7.15 -4.10
C ASP A 19 -13.01 7.83 -4.40
N LYS A 20 -12.01 7.08 -4.90
CA LYS A 20 -10.64 7.57 -5.13
C LYS A 20 -10.18 7.41 -6.59
N PRO A 21 -10.88 8.02 -7.57
CA PRO A 21 -10.53 7.89 -8.98
C PRO A 21 -9.12 8.43 -9.31
N ALA A 22 -8.61 9.37 -8.51
CA ALA A 22 -7.26 9.90 -8.65
C ALA A 22 -6.15 8.85 -8.46
N LEU A 23 -6.41 7.76 -7.70
CA LEU A 23 -5.45 6.67 -7.56
C LEU A 23 -5.32 5.87 -8.84
N ALA A 24 -6.44 5.62 -9.53
CA ALA A 24 -6.45 4.94 -10.83
C ALA A 24 -5.84 5.82 -11.94
N ALA A 25 -5.92 7.14 -11.80
CA ALA A 25 -5.29 8.10 -12.70
C ALA A 25 -3.81 8.38 -12.37
N SER A 26 -3.29 7.83 -11.26
CA SER A 26 -1.87 7.96 -10.92
C SER A 26 -1.03 7.31 -12.02
N LEU A 27 -0.04 8.05 -12.51
CA LEU A 27 0.68 7.70 -13.72
C LEU A 27 1.32 6.31 -13.59
N VAL A 28 0.97 5.45 -14.54
CA VAL A 28 1.77 4.31 -14.99
C VAL A 28 3.18 4.85 -15.23
N SER A 29 4.17 4.28 -14.55
CA SER A 29 5.56 4.74 -14.71
C SER A 29 5.96 4.58 -16.18
N VAL A 30 6.77 5.51 -16.72
CA VAL A 30 7.29 5.41 -18.11
C VAL A 30 7.98 4.06 -18.34
N VAL A 31 8.56 3.48 -17.28
CA VAL A 31 9.17 2.15 -17.27
C VAL A 31 8.16 1.04 -17.56
N GLU A 32 6.93 1.15 -17.08
CA GLU A 32 5.89 0.13 -17.27
C GLU A 32 5.32 0.11 -18.70
N ALA A 33 5.47 1.21 -19.43
CA ALA A 33 5.09 1.29 -20.84
C ALA A 33 6.11 0.62 -21.77
N ALA A 34 7.27 0.19 -21.25
CA ALA A 34 8.29 -0.45 -22.06
C ALA A 34 7.82 -1.85 -22.55
N PRO A 35 8.16 -2.24 -23.79
CA PRO A 35 7.76 -3.53 -24.34
C PRO A 35 8.22 -4.70 -23.45
N GLY A 36 7.29 -5.62 -23.14
CA GLY A 36 7.56 -6.83 -22.36
C GLY A 36 7.56 -6.66 -20.83
N VAL A 37 7.49 -5.43 -20.31
CA VAL A 37 7.43 -5.21 -18.84
C VAL A 37 6.11 -5.72 -18.26
N GLU A 38 4.99 -5.49 -18.94
CA GLU A 38 3.70 -6.02 -18.47
C GLU A 38 3.72 -7.55 -18.37
N GLU A 39 4.22 -8.24 -19.40
CA GLU A 39 4.33 -9.71 -19.37
C GLU A 39 5.25 -10.18 -18.24
N ALA A 40 6.37 -9.48 -18.01
CA ALA A 40 7.26 -9.78 -16.90
C ALA A 40 6.59 -9.61 -15.53
N LEU A 41 5.82 -8.53 -15.33
CA LEU A 41 5.07 -8.28 -14.10
C LEU A 41 3.97 -9.32 -13.89
N VAL A 42 3.26 -9.71 -14.95
CA VAL A 42 2.26 -10.79 -14.88
C VAL A 42 2.94 -12.11 -14.48
N ARG A 43 4.07 -12.46 -15.08
CA ARG A 43 4.83 -13.67 -14.68
C ARG A 43 5.35 -13.60 -13.24
N LEU A 44 5.77 -12.43 -12.78
CA LEU A 44 6.16 -12.20 -11.39
C LEU A 44 4.99 -12.47 -10.44
N GLY A 45 3.82 -11.91 -10.73
CA GLY A 45 2.60 -12.14 -9.94
C GLY A 45 2.28 -13.63 -9.81
N HIS A 46 2.26 -14.36 -10.93
CA HIS A 46 2.02 -15.82 -10.92
C HIS A 46 3.10 -16.59 -10.13
N SER A 47 4.36 -16.17 -10.22
CA SER A 47 5.48 -16.82 -9.52
C SER A 47 5.39 -16.63 -8.01
N LEU A 48 5.05 -15.42 -7.55
CA LEU A 48 4.79 -15.12 -6.14
C LEU A 48 3.65 -15.97 -5.59
N ASP A 49 2.61 -16.18 -6.39
CA ASP A 49 1.47 -17.00 -6.00
C ASP A 49 1.82 -18.47 -5.81
N GLN A 50 2.54 -19.02 -6.78
CA GLN A 50 3.01 -20.39 -6.68
C GLN A 50 3.97 -20.57 -5.51
N ALA A 51 4.80 -19.56 -5.22
CA ALA A 51 5.73 -19.59 -4.09
C ALA A 51 5.01 -19.59 -2.75
N VAL A 52 3.93 -18.81 -2.58
CA VAL A 52 3.10 -18.86 -1.36
C VAL A 52 2.46 -20.23 -1.20
N ALA A 53 1.90 -20.78 -2.29
CA ALA A 53 1.20 -22.06 -2.24
C ALA A 53 2.14 -23.26 -1.96
N LYS A 54 3.39 -23.22 -2.44
CA LYS A 54 4.34 -24.34 -2.35
C LYS A 54 5.31 -24.24 -1.17
N THR A 55 5.65 -23.03 -0.74
CA THR A 55 6.79 -22.77 0.15
C THR A 55 6.50 -21.59 1.09
N SER A 56 5.45 -21.77 1.90
CA SER A 56 4.90 -20.72 2.78
C SER A 56 5.92 -20.13 3.77
N GLU A 57 6.92 -20.90 4.21
CA GLU A 57 7.98 -20.43 5.12
C GLU A 57 9.18 -19.80 4.40
N VAL A 58 9.47 -20.22 3.17
CA VAL A 58 10.67 -19.77 2.43
C VAL A 58 10.47 -18.38 1.85
N LEU A 59 9.27 -18.09 1.35
CA LEU A 59 8.99 -16.80 0.73
C LEU A 59 9.13 -15.61 1.71
N PRO A 60 8.56 -15.62 2.93
CA PRO A 60 8.79 -14.52 3.86
C PRO A 60 10.27 -14.35 4.22
N ALA A 61 11.03 -15.45 4.39
CA ALA A 61 12.47 -15.36 4.60
C ALA A 61 13.18 -14.66 3.42
N LEU A 62 12.86 -15.06 2.18
CA LEU A 62 13.43 -14.45 0.98
C LEU A 62 13.09 -12.96 0.84
N LEU A 63 11.85 -12.58 1.16
CA LEU A 63 11.37 -11.19 1.03
C LEU A 63 11.87 -10.29 2.18
N THR A 64 12.33 -10.86 3.28
CA THR A 64 12.91 -10.12 4.42
C THR A 64 14.44 -10.09 4.39
N SER A 65 15.10 -11.01 3.67
CA SER A 65 16.55 -11.05 3.52
C SER A 65 17.04 -10.42 2.21
N ASP A 66 18.28 -9.96 2.21
CA ASP A 66 18.96 -9.59 0.95
C ASP A 66 19.41 -10.86 0.19
N PRO A 67 19.36 -10.86 -1.16
CA PRO A 67 19.01 -9.72 -2.03
C PRO A 67 17.49 -9.54 -2.28
N GLY A 68 16.65 -10.53 -1.96
CA GLY A 68 15.24 -10.57 -2.37
C GLY A 68 14.43 -9.34 -1.93
N ARG A 69 14.65 -8.86 -0.70
CA ARG A 69 14.07 -7.61 -0.19
C ARG A 69 14.40 -6.41 -1.09
N GLN A 70 15.65 -6.24 -1.50
CA GLN A 70 16.09 -5.11 -2.31
C GLN A 70 15.56 -5.18 -3.74
N GLU A 71 15.48 -6.38 -4.31
CA GLU A 71 14.88 -6.57 -5.63
C GLU A 71 13.40 -6.20 -5.62
N LEU A 72 12.64 -6.67 -4.62
CA LEU A 72 11.23 -6.33 -4.49
C LEU A 72 11.04 -4.82 -4.31
N ARG A 73 11.82 -4.17 -3.43
CA ARG A 73 11.79 -2.72 -3.24
C ARG A 73 12.08 -1.96 -4.53
N THR A 74 13.10 -2.38 -5.25
CA THR A 74 13.50 -1.73 -6.51
C THR A 74 12.39 -1.82 -7.54
N ILE A 75 11.78 -3.01 -7.69
CA ILE A 75 10.64 -3.22 -8.58
C ILE A 75 9.47 -2.31 -8.15
N MET A 76 9.11 -2.32 -6.87
CA MET A 76 8.03 -1.49 -6.34
C MET A 76 8.30 0.01 -6.46
N GLY A 77 9.56 0.45 -6.37
CA GLY A 77 9.94 1.85 -6.58
C GLY A 77 9.85 2.29 -8.05
N GLN A 78 9.82 1.36 -9.00
CA GLN A 78 9.82 1.63 -10.43
C GLN A 78 8.47 1.47 -11.12
N ILE A 79 7.56 0.69 -10.51
CA ILE A 79 6.20 0.47 -11.02
C ILE A 79 5.23 1.54 -10.49
N GLY A 80 4.11 1.70 -11.18
CA GLY A 80 3.09 2.66 -10.82
C GLY A 80 2.43 2.30 -9.48
N LEU A 81 1.99 3.34 -8.77
CA LEU A 81 1.33 3.22 -7.47
C LEU A 81 0.17 2.20 -7.45
N PRO A 82 -0.69 2.07 -8.49
CA PRO A 82 -1.73 1.03 -8.50
C PRO A 82 -1.20 -0.39 -8.32
N ARG A 83 -0.09 -0.74 -9.00
CA ARG A 83 0.52 -2.08 -8.88
C ARG A 83 1.21 -2.26 -7.53
N CYS A 84 1.84 -1.20 -7.00
CA CYS A 84 2.38 -1.23 -5.63
C CYS A 84 1.29 -1.53 -4.60
N LEU A 85 0.16 -0.82 -4.69
CA LEU A 85 -0.98 -1.05 -3.81
C LEU A 85 -1.52 -2.48 -3.97
N ARG A 86 -1.51 -3.04 -5.19
CA ARG A 86 -1.89 -4.44 -5.42
C ARG A 86 -0.96 -5.42 -4.72
N ILE A 87 0.35 -5.24 -4.82
CA ILE A 87 1.35 -6.07 -4.16
C ILE A 87 1.21 -5.98 -2.64
N ILE A 88 1.07 -4.76 -2.09
CA ILE A 88 0.90 -4.55 -0.65
C ILE A 88 -0.39 -5.20 -0.14
N HIS A 89 -1.50 -5.01 -0.87
CA HIS A 89 -2.76 -5.65 -0.54
C HIS A 89 -2.62 -7.17 -0.52
N TRP A 90 -1.94 -7.75 -1.51
CA TRP A 90 -1.66 -9.18 -1.53
C TRP A 90 -0.83 -9.63 -0.33
N ILE A 91 0.29 -8.95 -0.01
CA ILE A 91 1.11 -9.26 1.18
C ILE A 91 0.22 -9.32 2.43
N LEU A 92 -0.68 -8.35 2.58
CA LEU A 92 -1.55 -8.23 3.74
C LEU A 92 -2.67 -9.28 3.80
N GLN A 93 -3.27 -9.65 2.67
CA GLN A 93 -4.49 -10.49 2.65
C GLN A 93 -4.19 -11.96 2.35
N ASP A 94 -3.47 -12.24 1.27
CA ASP A 94 -3.29 -13.60 0.72
C ASP A 94 -1.81 -14.01 0.63
N GLY A 95 -0.93 -13.21 1.25
CA GLY A 95 0.50 -13.30 1.11
C GLY A 95 1.16 -14.32 2.06
N PRO A 96 2.44 -14.13 2.39
CA PRO A 96 3.18 -15.03 3.26
C PRO A 96 2.67 -15.00 4.72
N GLN A 97 2.94 -16.05 5.49
CA GLN A 97 2.49 -16.15 6.89
C GLN A 97 3.01 -15.01 7.79
N ASP A 98 4.23 -14.53 7.54
CA ASP A 98 4.84 -13.41 8.27
C ASP A 98 4.70 -12.07 7.52
N ARG A 99 3.44 -11.76 7.16
CA ARG A 99 3.10 -10.56 6.36
C ARG A 99 3.56 -9.25 7.00
N ASP A 100 3.57 -9.17 8.33
CA ASP A 100 3.94 -7.95 9.04
C ASP A 100 5.46 -7.73 8.97
N ALA A 101 6.26 -8.78 9.14
CA ALA A 101 7.70 -8.69 8.96
C ALA A 101 8.06 -8.38 7.50
N VAL A 102 7.39 -9.01 6.53
CA VAL A 102 7.60 -8.72 5.10
C VAL A 102 7.26 -7.27 4.77
N LEU A 103 6.11 -6.77 5.23
CA LEU A 103 5.73 -5.38 4.98
C LEU A 103 6.69 -4.40 5.64
N ALA A 104 7.09 -4.65 6.89
CA ALA A 104 8.09 -3.83 7.58
C ALA A 104 9.42 -3.83 6.84
N ALA A 105 9.88 -5.00 6.38
CA ALA A 105 11.10 -5.16 5.62
C ALA A 105 11.05 -4.50 4.24
N VAL A 106 9.89 -4.39 3.59
CA VAL A 106 9.76 -3.67 2.31
C VAL A 106 9.75 -2.16 2.51
N LEU A 107 9.10 -1.68 3.57
CA LEU A 107 8.92 -0.24 3.83
C LEU A 107 10.03 0.41 4.66
N GLU A 108 10.92 -0.38 5.26
CA GLU A 108 12.05 0.16 6.02
C GLU A 108 12.94 1.05 5.13
N ALA A 109 13.52 2.08 5.74
CA ALA A 109 14.41 3.01 5.08
C ALA A 109 15.68 2.30 4.56
N ASP A 110 16.07 2.59 3.31
CA ASP A 110 17.27 2.03 2.69
C ASP A 110 18.15 3.10 2.03
N LEU A 111 19.36 2.70 1.60
CA LEU A 111 20.34 3.60 0.99
C LEU A 111 19.95 4.06 -0.43
N ALA A 112 19.23 3.24 -1.17
CA ALA A 112 18.72 3.57 -2.51
C ALA A 112 17.45 4.43 -2.44
N GLY A 113 16.84 4.58 -1.26
CA GLY A 113 15.70 5.44 -1.01
C GLY A 113 14.34 4.84 -1.39
N ALA A 114 14.31 3.57 -1.82
CA ALA A 114 13.09 2.95 -2.34
C ALA A 114 12.04 2.75 -1.24
N GLY A 115 12.44 2.27 -0.06
CA GLY A 115 11.57 2.10 1.09
C GLY A 115 10.97 3.42 1.59
N GLN A 116 11.79 4.48 1.68
CA GLN A 116 11.31 5.82 2.05
C GLN A 116 10.33 6.38 1.02
N PHE A 117 10.62 6.19 -0.28
CA PHE A 117 9.70 6.57 -1.35
C PHE A 117 8.36 5.83 -1.22
N LEU A 118 8.40 4.51 -1.07
CA LEU A 118 7.19 3.70 -0.88
C LEU A 118 6.38 4.13 0.34
N GLN A 119 7.04 4.35 1.48
CA GLN A 119 6.41 4.84 2.69
C GLN A 119 5.75 6.21 2.45
N ALA A 120 6.45 7.14 1.81
CA ALA A 120 5.93 8.47 1.51
C ALA A 120 4.74 8.41 0.55
N SER A 121 4.79 7.58 -0.49
CA SER A 121 3.68 7.36 -1.42
C SER A 121 2.44 6.81 -0.71
N LEU A 122 2.61 5.81 0.16
CA LEU A 122 1.49 5.26 0.94
C LEU A 122 0.89 6.27 1.90
N CYS A 123 1.73 7.05 2.59
CA CYS A 123 1.26 8.14 3.44
C CYS A 123 0.50 9.20 2.63
N ALA A 124 0.97 9.57 1.45
CA ALA A 124 0.31 10.54 0.57
C ALA A 124 -1.08 10.05 0.13
N VAL A 125 -1.23 8.75 -0.11
CA VAL A 125 -2.52 8.12 -0.47
C VAL A 125 -3.48 8.06 0.71
N ALA A 126 -3.00 7.65 1.89
CA ALA A 126 -3.85 7.43 3.05
C ALA A 126 -4.25 8.73 3.77
N ARG A 127 -3.37 9.75 3.72
CA ARG A 127 -3.51 10.98 4.52
C ARG A 127 -4.81 11.74 4.26
N PRO A 128 -5.24 12.01 3.01
CA PRO A 128 -6.47 12.76 2.76
C PRO A 128 -7.70 12.14 3.44
N SER A 129 -7.95 10.85 3.21
CA SER A 129 -9.11 10.16 3.81
C SER A 129 -9.01 10.05 5.34
N LEU A 130 -7.79 9.91 5.88
CA LEU A 130 -7.59 9.95 7.33
C LEU A 130 -7.91 11.33 7.91
N LEU A 131 -7.49 12.40 7.25
CA LEU A 131 -7.78 13.76 7.67
C LEU A 131 -9.28 14.08 7.56
N GLU A 132 -9.91 13.75 6.45
CA GLU A 132 -11.37 13.90 6.27
C GLU A 132 -12.14 13.19 7.39
N ARG A 133 -11.75 11.96 7.71
CA ARG A 133 -12.38 11.20 8.79
C ARG A 133 -12.08 11.79 10.17
N LEU A 134 -10.87 12.27 10.43
CA LEU A 134 -10.50 12.84 11.74
C LEU A 134 -11.16 14.20 11.99
N TYR A 135 -11.25 15.02 10.95
CA TYR A 135 -11.82 16.37 10.99
C TYR A 135 -13.28 16.43 10.51
N ALA A 136 -13.96 15.28 10.44
CA ALA A 136 -15.37 15.20 10.08
C ALA A 136 -16.20 16.10 11.02
N PRO A 137 -17.08 16.98 10.49
CA PRO A 137 -17.85 17.93 11.30
C PRO A 137 -18.59 17.29 12.47
N GLU A 138 -19.13 16.09 12.29
CA GLU A 138 -19.86 15.33 13.30
C GLU A 138 -18.95 14.95 14.47
N ARG A 139 -17.71 14.53 14.19
CA ARG A 139 -16.72 14.20 15.23
C ARG A 139 -16.26 15.43 15.99
N LEU A 140 -16.04 16.54 15.27
CA LEU A 140 -15.70 17.81 15.91
C LEU A 140 -16.85 18.31 16.79
N ALA A 141 -18.09 18.22 16.34
CA ALA A 141 -19.27 18.55 17.13
C ALA A 141 -19.41 17.69 18.39
N LEU A 142 -19.16 16.37 18.28
CA LEU A 142 -19.14 15.47 19.44
C LEU A 142 -18.06 15.84 20.45
N LEU A 143 -16.83 16.10 19.98
CA LEU A 143 -15.72 16.52 20.85
C LEU A 143 -16.01 17.87 21.52
N LEU A 144 -16.51 18.85 20.78
CA LEU A 144 -16.90 20.16 21.32
C LEU A 144 -18.01 20.03 22.36
N GLY A 145 -19.02 19.19 22.10
CA GLY A 145 -20.10 18.90 23.04
C GLY A 145 -19.59 18.25 24.34
N ALA A 146 -18.64 17.33 24.25
CA ALA A 146 -18.02 16.70 25.41
C ALA A 146 -17.20 17.69 26.28
N CYS A 147 -16.64 18.74 25.67
CA CYS A 147 -15.90 19.78 26.39
C CYS A 147 -16.78 20.85 27.06
N GLN A 148 -18.03 21.04 26.62
CA GLN A 148 -18.93 22.08 27.15
C GLN A 148 -19.21 21.99 28.67
N PRO A 149 -19.36 20.81 29.31
CA PRO A 149 -19.55 20.72 30.76
C PRO A 149 -18.36 21.25 31.57
N ALA A 150 -17.13 21.04 31.07
CA ALA A 150 -15.92 21.49 31.75
C ALA A 150 -15.77 23.01 31.69
N VAL A 151 -16.09 23.62 30.54
CA VAL A 151 -16.06 25.08 30.37
C VAL A 151 -17.11 25.77 31.26
N ARG A 152 -18.34 25.24 31.30
CA ARG A 152 -19.40 25.81 32.15
C ARG A 152 -19.14 25.68 33.66
N ALA A 153 -18.46 24.62 34.09
CA ALA A 153 -18.06 24.46 35.49
C ALA A 153 -16.98 25.46 35.91
N GLN A 154 -16.15 25.90 34.95
CA GLN A 154 -15.07 26.87 35.17
C GLN A 154 -15.56 28.32 35.15
N GLU A 155 -16.65 28.61 34.43
CA GLU A 155 -17.32 29.93 34.42
C GLU A 155 -18.25 30.16 35.62
N ALA A 156 -18.66 29.10 36.31
CA ALA A 156 -19.54 29.16 37.49
C ALA A 156 -18.77 29.17 38.84
N ALA A 157 -17.43 29.10 38.80
CA ALA A 157 -16.53 29.14 39.96
C ALA A 157 -15.85 30.51 40.06
#